data_AF-A0A9W8D4T6-F1
#
_entry.id   AF-A0A9W8D4T6-F1
#
_cell.length_a   1.000
_cell.length_b   1.000
_cell.length_c   1.000
_cell.angle_alpha   90.00
_cell.angle_beta   90.00
_cell.angle_gamma   90.00
#
_symmetry.space_group_name_H-M   'P 1'
#
loop_
_entity.id
_entity.type
_entity.pdbx_description
1 polymer ?
#
loop_
_entity_poly.entity_id
_entity_poly.type
_entity_poly.pdbx_seq_one_letter_code
_entity_poly.pdbx_strand_id
1 'polypeptide(L)'
;MADSKTRGLARFVQVSKDICFVDITVSGIAEGAHGVAIHENGDLSSVPESCGKHWNPDQSEHGDLKHGHRGDLGNLVVKDGWGGLAFETERFKVWEIIGRSMVIGARQDDLGKGVSAQSKVDGGSGPGILAGVIARSAGLFENDKQVCACSGNTLWTEEHLVGQGRRL
;
A
#
# COMPACT_ATOMS: atom_id res chain seq x y z
N MET A 1 16.97 14.57 -3.54
CA MET A 1 17.54 13.85 -2.38
C MET A 1 16.38 13.49 -1.47
N ALA A 2 16.09 12.20 -1.27
CA ALA A 2 15.04 11.80 -0.33
C ALA A 2 15.43 12.29 1.07
N ASP A 3 14.58 13.07 1.71
CA ASP A 3 14.77 13.43 3.12
C ASP A 3 14.79 12.13 3.94
N SER A 4 15.89 11.88 4.64
CA SER A 4 16.14 10.65 5.43
C SER A 4 15.09 10.35 6.51
N LYS A 5 14.11 11.24 6.70
CA LYS A 5 13.03 11.15 7.69
C LYS A 5 11.72 10.59 7.13
N THR A 6 11.47 10.69 5.83
CA THR A 6 10.18 10.25 5.25
C THR A 6 10.18 8.75 5.07
N ARG A 7 9.20 8.07 5.67
CA ARG A 7 9.06 6.61 5.57
C ARG A 7 7.61 6.18 5.74
N GLY A 8 7.26 5.08 5.11
CA GLY A 8 5.95 4.46 5.25
C GLY A 8 5.99 2.97 4.99
N LEU A 9 4.94 2.29 5.44
CA LEU A 9 4.72 0.87 5.23
C LEU A 9 3.25 0.65 4.91
N ALA A 10 2.98 -0.04 3.80
CA ALA A 10 1.67 -0.58 3.49
C ALA A 10 1.69 -2.10 3.50
N ARG A 11 0.69 -2.69 4.13
CA ARG A 11 0.45 -4.13 4.16
C ARG A 11 -0.90 -4.42 3.53
N PHE A 12 -0.91 -5.42 2.66
CA PHE A 12 -2.10 -5.94 2.00
C PHE A 12 -2.24 -7.40 2.38
N VAL A 13 -3.38 -7.78 2.94
CA VAL A 13 -3.66 -9.14 3.40
C VAL A 13 -4.97 -9.60 2.78
N GLN A 14 -4.91 -10.66 1.98
CA GLN A 14 -6.11 -11.28 1.45
C GLN A 14 -6.76 -12.15 2.56
N VAL A 15 -7.73 -11.59 3.29
CA VAL A 15 -8.34 -12.25 4.46
C VAL A 15 -9.36 -13.31 4.07
N SER A 16 -9.98 -13.17 2.88
CA SER A 16 -10.87 -14.18 2.29
C SER A 16 -10.75 -14.15 0.78
N LYS A 17 -11.44 -15.04 0.06
CA LYS A 17 -11.48 -15.01 -1.41
C LYS A 17 -11.88 -13.63 -1.94
N ASP A 18 -12.76 -12.92 -1.22
CA ASP A 18 -13.35 -11.68 -1.70
C ASP A 18 -12.84 -10.43 -0.99
N ILE A 19 -12.30 -10.54 0.23
CA ILE A 19 -11.93 -9.38 1.05
C ILE A 19 -10.41 -9.26 1.17
N CYS A 20 -9.91 -8.06 0.88
CA CYS A 20 -8.53 -7.63 1.11
C CYS A 20 -8.51 -6.59 2.25
N PHE A 21 -7.70 -6.82 3.27
CA PHE A 21 -7.41 -5.86 4.32
C PHE A 21 -6.17 -5.05 3.95
N VAL A 22 -6.27 -3.73 4.08
CA VAL A 22 -5.21 -2.77 3.78
C VAL A 22 -4.87 -2.00 5.04
N ASP A 23 -3.59 -1.91 5.37
CA ASP A 23 -3.06 -1.13 6.50
C ASP A 23 -1.84 -0.32 6.03
N ILE A 24 -1.94 1.00 6.11
CA ILE A 24 -0.94 1.95 5.64
C ILE A 24 -0.54 2.84 6.81
N THR A 25 0.75 2.96 7.06
CA THR A 25 1.33 3.85 8.08
C THR A 25 2.44 4.68 7.49
N VAL A 26 2.50 5.96 7.86
CA VAL A 26 3.50 6.90 7.36
C VAL A 26 4.02 7.81 8.47
N SER A 27 5.25 8.30 8.31
CA SER A 27 5.85 9.31 9.18
C SER A 27 6.79 10.21 8.37
N GLY A 28 6.98 11.44 8.83
CA GLY A 28 7.90 12.38 8.18
C GLY A 28 7.37 12.98 6.87
N ILE A 29 6.04 13.11 6.72
CA ILE A 29 5.40 13.97 5.71
C ILE A 29 4.61 15.09 6.42
N ALA A 30 4.14 16.08 5.66
CA ALA A 30 3.40 17.22 6.20
C ALA A 30 2.12 16.78 6.93
N GLU A 31 1.66 17.58 7.90
CA GLU A 31 0.37 17.35 8.53
C GLU A 31 -0.78 17.64 7.57
N GLY A 32 -1.88 16.90 7.73
CA GLY A 32 -3.08 17.03 6.90
C GLY A 32 -3.45 15.74 6.18
N ALA A 33 -4.41 15.86 5.26
CA ALA A 33 -4.88 14.75 4.44
C ALA A 33 -4.03 14.63 3.17
N HIS A 34 -3.71 13.39 2.80
CA HIS A 34 -2.94 13.05 1.62
C HIS A 34 -3.65 11.95 0.83
N GLY A 35 -3.82 12.18 -0.48
CA GLY A 35 -4.38 11.20 -1.40
C GLY A 35 -3.50 9.95 -1.49
N VAL A 36 -4.11 8.78 -1.60
CA VAL A 36 -3.43 7.50 -1.72
C VAL A 36 -4.03 6.69 -2.85
N ALA A 37 -3.17 6.24 -3.76
CA ALA A 37 -3.60 5.41 -4.86
C ALA A 37 -2.58 4.31 -5.20
N ILE A 38 -3.09 3.19 -5.72
CA ILE A 38 -2.30 2.20 -6.44
C ILE A 38 -2.18 2.68 -7.88
N HIS A 39 -0.96 2.79 -8.38
CA HIS A 39 -0.66 3.17 -9.75
C HIS A 39 -0.40 1.94 -10.63
N GLU A 40 -0.53 2.09 -11.94
CA GLU A 40 -0.48 0.97 -12.87
C GLU A 40 0.89 0.30 -12.97
N ASN A 41 1.99 1.06 -12.84
CA ASN A 41 3.36 0.54 -12.99
C ASN A 41 4.09 0.48 -11.64
N GLY A 42 4.88 -0.58 -11.43
CA GLY A 42 5.86 -0.69 -10.36
C GLY A 42 7.23 -0.11 -10.71
N ASP A 43 7.28 0.96 -11.52
CA ASP A 43 8.53 1.60 -11.93
C ASP A 43 8.80 2.84 -11.07
N LEU A 44 9.89 2.80 -10.30
CA LEU A 44 10.33 3.88 -9.40
C LEU A 44 11.53 4.68 -9.94
N SER A 45 11.84 4.58 -11.24
CA SER A 45 12.98 5.27 -11.87
C SER A 45 12.83 6.80 -11.88
N SER A 46 11.60 7.32 -11.95
CA SER A 46 11.26 8.74 -11.87
C SER A 46 9.90 8.91 -11.18
N VAL A 47 9.87 8.89 -9.85
CA VAL A 47 8.64 9.03 -9.07
C VAL A 47 8.17 10.50 -9.05
N PRO A 48 6.88 10.79 -9.33
CA PRO A 48 5.78 9.86 -9.59
C PRO A 48 5.54 9.49 -11.06
N GLU A 49 6.22 10.10 -12.02
CA GLU A 49 5.90 9.97 -13.46
C GLU A 49 6.00 8.53 -13.98
N SER A 50 7.04 7.78 -13.58
CA SER A 50 7.27 6.40 -14.02
C SER A 50 6.24 5.41 -13.46
N CYS A 51 5.59 5.74 -12.34
CA CYS A 51 4.53 4.92 -11.75
C CYS A 51 3.29 4.83 -12.67
N GLY A 52 3.14 5.74 -13.63
CA GLY A 52 1.97 5.81 -14.51
C GLY A 52 0.75 6.42 -13.82
N LYS A 53 -0.45 6.17 -14.34
CA LYS A 53 -1.71 6.68 -13.76
C LYS A 53 -2.20 5.80 -12.62
N HIS A 54 -3.26 6.25 -11.94
CA HIS A 54 -4.02 5.39 -11.03
C HIS A 54 -4.44 4.11 -11.75
N TRP A 55 -4.33 2.98 -11.07
CA TRP A 55 -4.68 1.68 -11.63
C TRP A 55 -6.19 1.59 -11.84
N ASN A 56 -6.59 1.60 -13.11
CA ASN A 56 -7.98 1.68 -13.53
C ASN A 56 -8.32 0.65 -14.62
N PRO A 57 -8.45 -0.64 -14.26
CA PRO A 57 -8.79 -1.67 -15.23
C PRO A 57 -10.24 -1.57 -15.74
N ASP A 58 -11.13 -0.89 -15.01
CA ASP A 58 -12.55 -0.76 -15.34
C ASP A 58 -12.88 0.51 -16.14
N GLN A 59 -11.88 1.34 -16.44
CA GLN A 59 -12.03 2.61 -17.16
C GLN A 59 -13.07 3.55 -16.53
N SER A 60 -13.16 3.58 -15.19
CA SER A 60 -14.03 4.50 -14.46
C SER A 60 -13.43 5.90 -14.36
N GLU A 61 -14.25 6.89 -13.97
CA GLU A 61 -13.72 8.15 -13.45
C GLU A 61 -13.09 7.94 -12.07
N HIS A 62 -12.16 8.82 -11.70
CA HIS A 62 -11.63 8.88 -10.35
C HIS A 62 -12.74 9.18 -9.32
N GLY A 63 -12.59 8.62 -8.13
CA GLY A 63 -13.50 8.91 -7.02
C GLY A 63 -13.02 8.37 -5.68
N ASP A 64 -13.96 8.13 -4.77
CA ASP A 64 -13.64 7.57 -3.47
C ASP A 64 -13.34 6.05 -3.53
N LEU A 65 -12.95 5.49 -2.38
CA LEU A 65 -12.65 4.06 -2.21
C LEU A 65 -13.74 3.12 -2.75
N LYS A 66 -15.01 3.56 -2.76
CA LYS A 66 -16.15 2.75 -3.22
C LYS A 66 -16.49 3.02 -4.68
N HIS A 67 -16.31 4.25 -5.16
CA HIS A 67 -16.80 4.71 -6.46
C HIS A 67 -15.73 5.50 -7.24
N GLY A 68 -14.59 4.88 -7.49
CA GLY A 68 -13.52 5.45 -8.33
C GLY A 68 -12.85 4.40 -9.21
N HIS A 69 -11.58 4.62 -9.50
CA HIS A 69 -10.69 3.57 -10.01
C HIS A 69 -10.57 2.43 -8.99
N ARG A 70 -10.09 1.24 -9.41
CA ARG A 70 -9.80 0.17 -8.44
C ARG A 70 -8.63 0.53 -7.52
N GLY A 71 -7.70 1.34 -8.03
CA GLY A 71 -6.54 1.82 -7.27
C GLY A 71 -6.81 2.99 -6.34
N ASP A 72 -7.99 3.64 -6.39
CA ASP A 72 -8.28 4.80 -5.53
C ASP A 72 -8.50 4.33 -4.08
N LEU A 73 -7.67 4.77 -3.14
CA LEU A 73 -7.75 4.38 -1.72
C LEU A 73 -8.25 5.53 -0.81
N GLY A 74 -8.50 6.71 -1.37
CA GLY A 74 -8.96 7.89 -0.65
C GLY A 74 -7.82 8.64 0.04
N ASN A 75 -8.05 9.10 1.26
CA ASN A 75 -7.10 9.94 1.99
C ASN A 75 -6.57 9.25 3.25
N LEU A 76 -5.26 9.32 3.48
CA LEU A 76 -4.67 9.10 4.79
C LEU A 76 -4.52 10.45 5.51
N VAL A 77 -4.67 10.47 6.83
CA VAL A 77 -4.52 11.70 7.64
C VAL A 77 -3.27 11.62 8.49
N VAL A 78 -2.42 12.65 8.41
CA VAL A 78 -1.22 12.82 9.23
C VAL A 78 -1.48 13.85 10.33
N LYS A 79 -1.18 13.48 11.56
CA LYS A 79 -1.27 14.33 12.75
C LYS A 79 -0.16 13.96 13.73
N ASP A 80 0.47 14.95 14.36
CA ASP A 80 1.53 14.74 15.36
C ASP A 80 2.71 13.90 14.78
N GLY A 81 3.00 14.11 13.49
CA GLY A 81 4.08 13.44 12.75
C GLY A 81 3.80 11.99 12.30
N TRP A 82 2.60 11.46 12.57
CA TRP A 82 2.19 10.11 12.20
C TRP A 82 0.89 10.11 11.39
N GLY A 83 0.82 9.27 10.37
CA GLY A 83 -0.41 9.06 9.60
C GLY A 83 -0.74 7.59 9.42
N GLY A 84 -2.03 7.33 9.28
CA GLY A 84 -2.54 5.97 9.14
C GLY A 84 -3.82 5.91 8.30
N LEU A 85 -4.01 4.77 7.64
CA LEU A 85 -5.23 4.40 6.94
C LEU A 85 -5.37 2.88 6.97
N ALA A 86 -6.47 2.38 7.52
CA ALA A 86 -6.75 0.95 7.56
C ALA A 86 -8.22 0.68 7.20
N PHE A 87 -8.47 -0.26 6.29
CA PHE A 87 -9.80 -0.62 5.82
C PHE A 87 -9.82 -1.99 5.15
N GLU A 88 -11.02 -2.53 4.99
CA GLU A 88 -11.30 -3.70 4.16
C GLU A 88 -11.89 -3.28 2.83
N THR A 89 -11.55 -4.00 1.76
CA THR A 89 -12.08 -3.77 0.43
C THR A 89 -12.29 -5.06 -0.33
N GLU A 90 -13.37 -5.09 -1.11
CA GLU A 90 -13.65 -6.18 -2.07
C GLU A 90 -13.23 -5.80 -3.50
N ARG A 91 -12.80 -4.56 -3.70
CA ARG A 91 -12.56 -3.92 -5.00
C ARG A 91 -11.41 -4.55 -5.79
N PHE A 92 -10.47 -5.17 -5.09
CA PHE A 92 -9.32 -5.85 -5.70
C PHE A 92 -8.83 -6.97 -4.79
N LYS A 93 -7.99 -7.83 -5.37
CA LYS A 93 -7.31 -8.92 -4.70
C LYS A 93 -5.81 -8.66 -4.69
N VAL A 94 -5.11 -9.18 -3.68
CA VAL A 94 -3.66 -8.96 -3.52
C VAL A 94 -2.89 -9.36 -4.79
N TRP A 95 -3.25 -10.47 -5.44
CA TRP A 95 -2.56 -10.92 -6.65
C TRP A 95 -2.74 -10.02 -7.87
N GLU A 96 -3.74 -9.14 -7.91
CA GLU A 96 -3.95 -8.18 -9.01
C GLU A 96 -3.04 -6.95 -8.92
N ILE A 97 -2.52 -6.67 -7.72
CA ILE A 97 -1.76 -5.46 -7.39
C ILE A 97 -0.27 -5.73 -7.15
N ILE A 98 0.16 -6.99 -7.03
CA ILE A 98 1.59 -7.33 -6.94
C ILE A 98 2.32 -6.82 -8.18
N GLY A 99 3.45 -6.13 -7.97
CA GLY A 99 4.27 -5.56 -9.03
C GLY A 99 3.81 -4.18 -9.51
N ARG A 100 2.69 -3.67 -8.98
CA ARG A 100 2.28 -2.26 -9.13
C ARG A 100 2.97 -1.39 -8.08
N SER A 101 2.77 -0.08 -8.14
CA SER A 101 3.23 0.83 -7.08
C SER A 101 2.05 1.40 -6.30
N MET A 102 2.31 1.76 -5.05
CA MET A 102 1.43 2.60 -4.25
C MET A 102 2.10 3.96 -4.12
N VAL A 103 1.33 5.04 -4.30
CA VAL A 103 1.80 6.42 -4.25
C VAL A 103 0.94 7.22 -3.28
N ILE A 104 1.59 8.10 -2.51
CA ILE A 104 0.95 9.08 -1.64
C ILE A 104 1.18 10.47 -2.24
N GLY A 105 0.09 11.20 -2.47
CA GLY A 105 0.08 12.55 -3.03
C GLY A 105 0.50 13.62 -2.03
N ALA A 106 0.97 14.76 -2.55
CA ALA A 106 1.37 15.91 -1.73
C ALA A 106 0.22 16.57 -0.97
N ARG A 107 -1.02 16.40 -1.43
CA ARG A 107 -2.22 17.08 -0.93
C ARG A 107 -3.39 16.12 -0.79
N GLN A 108 -4.46 16.63 -0.20
CA GLN A 108 -5.73 15.96 -0.09
C GLN A 108 -6.31 15.66 -1.47
N ASP A 109 -6.83 14.45 -1.60
CA ASP A 109 -7.66 13.98 -2.69
C ASP A 109 -9.11 14.48 -2.51
N ASP A 110 -9.66 15.14 -3.53
CA ASP A 110 -11.02 15.68 -3.55
C ASP A 110 -12.11 14.64 -3.85
N LEU A 111 -11.73 13.39 -4.09
CA LEU A 111 -12.56 12.21 -4.31
C LEU A 111 -13.46 12.34 -5.54
N GLY A 112 -12.99 13.04 -6.58
CA GLY A 112 -13.74 13.26 -7.82
C GLY A 112 -14.87 14.29 -7.69
N LYS A 113 -14.88 15.08 -6.60
CA LYS A 113 -15.90 16.07 -6.25
C LYS A 113 -15.42 17.51 -6.38
N GLY A 114 -14.18 17.71 -6.78
CA GLY A 114 -13.62 19.03 -7.06
C GLY A 114 -14.09 19.60 -8.40
N VAL A 115 -13.75 20.88 -8.61
CA VAL A 115 -14.11 21.64 -9.82
C VAL A 115 -13.07 21.54 -10.93
N SER A 116 -11.86 21.09 -10.61
CA SER A 116 -10.78 20.95 -11.59
C SER A 116 -11.01 19.73 -12.48
N ALA A 117 -10.58 19.79 -13.74
CA ALA A 117 -10.59 18.62 -14.62
C ALA A 117 -9.83 17.43 -14.01
N GLN A 118 -8.80 17.72 -13.20
CA GLN A 118 -7.95 16.73 -12.55
C GLN A 118 -8.68 15.98 -11.43
N SER A 119 -9.74 16.57 -10.89
CA SER A 119 -10.61 15.87 -9.94
C SER A 119 -11.10 14.53 -10.50
N LYS A 120 -11.48 14.48 -11.78
CA LYS A 120 -11.96 13.26 -12.44
C LYS A 120 -10.86 12.27 -12.85
N VAL A 121 -9.60 12.65 -12.67
CA VAL A 121 -8.43 11.88 -13.12
C VAL A 121 -7.60 11.37 -11.94
N ASP A 122 -7.28 12.21 -10.96
CA ASP A 122 -6.36 11.91 -9.86
C ASP A 122 -6.76 12.56 -8.53
N GLY A 123 -7.98 13.10 -8.46
CA GLY A 123 -8.51 13.76 -7.26
C GLY A 123 -7.82 15.08 -6.92
N GLY A 124 -6.97 15.61 -7.80
CA GLY A 124 -6.24 16.85 -7.55
C GLY A 124 -5.19 16.76 -6.43
N SER A 125 -4.79 15.55 -6.04
CA SER A 125 -3.89 15.25 -4.91
C SER A 125 -2.45 15.78 -5.09
N GLY A 126 -2.10 16.27 -6.28
CA GLY A 126 -0.79 16.86 -6.59
C GLY A 126 0.29 15.79 -6.84
N PRO A 127 1.58 16.16 -6.88
CA PRO A 127 2.64 15.21 -7.17
C PRO A 127 2.77 14.15 -6.07
N GLY A 128 3.14 12.93 -6.43
CA GLY A 128 3.47 11.87 -5.49
C GLY A 128 4.74 12.20 -4.70
N ILE A 129 4.65 12.17 -3.37
CA ILE A 129 5.74 12.49 -2.44
C ILE A 129 6.39 11.24 -1.82
N LEU A 130 5.70 10.11 -1.85
CA LEU A 130 6.20 8.82 -1.38
C LEU A 130 5.62 7.72 -2.27
N ALA A 131 6.46 6.77 -2.66
CA ALA A 131 6.04 5.64 -3.48
C ALA A 131 6.79 4.37 -3.09
N GLY A 132 6.18 3.22 -3.36
CA GLY A 132 6.80 1.91 -3.18
C GLY A 132 6.15 0.84 -4.06
N VAL A 133 6.95 -0.11 -4.55
CA VAL A 133 6.43 -1.27 -5.28
C VAL A 133 5.73 -2.22 -4.31
N ILE A 134 4.54 -2.68 -4.69
CA ILE A 134 3.77 -3.68 -3.97
C ILE A 134 4.44 -5.04 -4.20
N ALA A 135 5.27 -5.45 -3.26
CA ALA A 135 6.03 -6.68 -3.32
C ALA A 135 5.33 -7.84 -2.60
N ARG A 136 5.73 -9.07 -2.95
CA ARG A 136 5.33 -10.27 -2.18
C ARG A 136 5.96 -10.20 -0.79
N SER A 137 5.16 -10.45 0.23
CA SER A 137 5.61 -10.76 1.58
C SER A 137 5.26 -12.21 1.89
N ALA A 138 6.10 -12.86 2.68
CA ALA A 138 5.71 -14.15 3.25
C ALA A 138 4.51 -13.95 4.19
N GLY A 139 3.54 -14.86 4.12
CA GLY A 139 2.50 -14.96 5.12
C GLY A 139 3.05 -15.39 6.48
N LEU A 140 2.18 -15.33 7.50
CA LEU A 140 2.50 -15.90 8.80
C LEU A 140 2.78 -17.40 8.61
N PHE A 141 3.99 -17.84 9.00
CA PHE A 141 4.49 -19.22 8.83
C PHE A 141 4.89 -19.65 7.41
N GLU A 142 5.01 -18.72 6.45
CA GLU A 142 5.49 -19.04 5.09
C GLU A 142 6.96 -18.64 4.87
N ASN A 143 7.68 -18.25 5.94
CA ASN A 143 9.08 -17.82 5.87
C ASN A 143 9.97 -18.64 6.81
N ASP A 144 10.02 -19.95 6.58
CA ASP A 144 11.01 -20.81 7.23
C ASP A 144 12.40 -20.47 6.68
N LYS A 145 13.06 -19.49 7.31
CA LYS A 145 14.44 -19.15 6.99
C LYS A 145 15.36 -20.19 7.61
N GLN A 146 15.77 -21.17 6.81
CA GLN A 146 16.95 -21.97 7.18
C GLN A 146 18.19 -21.08 7.05
N VAL A 147 18.77 -20.69 8.19
CA VAL A 147 20.07 -20.00 8.22
C VAL A 147 21.16 -21.04 8.05
N CYS A 148 21.62 -21.23 6.81
CA CYS A 148 22.81 -22.02 6.54
C CYS A 148 24.05 -21.17 6.86
N ALA A 149 24.75 -21.49 7.95
CA ALA A 149 26.14 -21.05 8.09
C ALA A 149 26.95 -21.65 6.93
N CYS A 150 27.94 -20.92 6.40
CA CYS A 150 28.74 -21.29 5.23
C CYS A 150 29.53 -22.62 5.34
N SER A 151 29.32 -23.41 6.39
CA SER A 151 29.85 -24.77 6.58
C SER A 151 28.90 -25.87 6.11
N GLY A 152 27.71 -25.55 5.56
CA GLY A 152 26.81 -26.54 4.97
C GLY A 152 26.06 -27.45 5.96
N ASN A 153 26.02 -27.09 7.24
CA ASN A 153 25.23 -27.80 8.25
C ASN A 153 24.01 -26.96 8.64
N THR A 154 22.81 -27.55 8.56
CA THR A 154 21.58 -26.98 9.10
C THR A 154 21.69 -26.95 10.62
N LEU A 155 21.77 -25.75 11.21
CA LEU A 155 21.99 -25.60 12.66
C LEU A 155 20.71 -25.74 13.48
N TRP A 156 19.54 -25.39 12.93
CA TRP A 156 18.24 -25.60 13.58
C TRP A 156 17.09 -25.31 12.60
N THR A 157 16.01 -26.07 12.70
CA THR A 157 14.69 -25.78 12.11
C THR A 157 13.70 -25.61 13.25
N GLU A 158 13.00 -24.47 13.28
CA GLU A 158 11.96 -24.21 14.29
C GLU A 158 10.67 -24.90 13.85
N GLU A 159 10.59 -26.22 14.05
CA GLU A 159 9.34 -26.96 13.86
C GLU A 159 8.40 -26.75 15.06
N HIS A 160 7.26 -26.11 14.78
CA HIS A 160 5.95 -26.28 15.41
C HIS A 160 5.88 -26.54 16.94
N LEU A 161 5.65 -25.48 17.71
CA LEU A 161 5.02 -25.54 19.04
C LEU A 161 3.68 -24.79 19.10
N VAL A 162 2.85 -24.92 18.07
CA VAL A 162 1.41 -24.57 18.16
C VAL A 162 0.63 -25.86 18.40
N GLY A 163 0.73 -26.39 19.62
CA GLY A 163 0.16 -27.70 19.90
C GLY A 163 0.14 -28.16 21.35
N GLN A 164 0.25 -27.28 22.35
CA GLN A 164 -0.15 -27.62 23.72
C GLN A 164 -0.84 -26.43 24.38
N GLY A 165 -2.17 -26.51 24.47
CA GLY A 165 -2.98 -25.57 25.21
C GLY A 165 -2.53 -25.52 26.68
N ARG A 166 -2.20 -24.32 27.15
CA ARG A 166 -2.14 -24.04 28.59
C ARG A 166 -3.54 -24.17 29.16
N ARG A 167 -3.82 -25.30 29.82
CA ARG A 167 -4.87 -25.35 30.84
C ARG A 167 -4.35 -24.60 32.07
N LEU A 168 -5.07 -23.56 32.48
CA LEU A 168 -5.08 -23.06 33.85
C LEU A 168 -6.00 -23.97 34.68
#